data_AF-A0A7V9EPM9-F1
#
_entry.id   AF-A0A7V9EPM9-F1
#
_cell.length_a   1.000
_cell.length_b   1.000
_cell.length_c   1.000
_cell.angle_alpha   90.00
_cell.angle_beta   90.00
_cell.angle_gamma   90.00
#
_symmetry.space_group_name_H-M   'P 1'
#
loop_
_entity.id
_entity.type
_entity.pdbx_description
1 polymer ?
#
loop_
_entity_poly.entity_id
_entity_poly.type
_entity_poly.pdbx_seq_one_letter_code
_entity_poly.pdbx_strand_id
1 'polypeptide(L)'
;MAGFCRYAHSAGVTAPGYNRIAGASAVGYNDACIKHLRRLERVWVDAPLYFLTTCTHLRKPILTSEPVARILVKEWRDARARHGWVIGRYVGMLDHVHFFCAPEPEAKLLSAFVGSWKEWTSKAMKRSLISLTESVWQEEFFDHILRSGESYAQKWNYVRENLIRAGLVEKADDWPWQGEIDELQL
;
A
#
# COMPACT_ATOMS: atom_id res chain seq x y z
N MET A 1 2.46 13.39 -16.95
CA MET A 1 3.66 12.55 -17.15
C MET A 1 4.40 12.41 -15.84
N ALA A 2 4.36 11.23 -15.21
CA ALA A 2 5.33 10.82 -14.19
C ALA A 2 5.36 9.29 -14.21
N GLY A 3 6.51 8.73 -14.59
CA GLY A 3 6.71 7.32 -14.85
C GLY A 3 7.72 6.69 -13.90
N PHE A 4 7.43 5.41 -13.62
CA PHE A 4 8.34 4.27 -13.44
C PHE A 4 9.27 4.15 -12.22
N CYS A 5 8.89 3.15 -11.42
CA CYS A 5 9.70 2.26 -10.59
C CYS A 5 10.91 1.67 -11.34
N ARG A 6 12.07 1.57 -10.67
CA ARG A 6 13.19 0.71 -11.10
C ARG A 6 13.79 -0.05 -9.91
N TYR A 7 13.77 -1.37 -10.02
CA TYR A 7 14.57 -2.34 -9.25
C TYR A 7 16.02 -2.31 -9.75
N ALA A 8 17.00 -2.46 -8.85
CA ALA A 8 18.39 -2.72 -9.18
C ALA A 8 18.83 -4.09 -8.64
N HIS A 9 19.28 -4.94 -9.55
CA HIS A 9 19.98 -6.21 -9.33
C HIS A 9 21.49 -5.91 -9.23
N SER A 10 22.21 -6.50 -8.29
CA SER A 10 23.68 -6.50 -8.29
C SER A 10 24.23 -7.93 -8.28
N ALA A 11 24.84 -8.32 -9.39
CA ALA A 11 25.64 -9.52 -9.56
C ALA A 11 27.03 -9.35 -8.91
N GLY A 12 27.59 -10.46 -8.44
CA GLY A 12 28.87 -10.52 -7.75
C GLY A 12 30.10 -10.39 -8.66
N VAL A 13 31.24 -10.11 -8.03
CA VAL A 13 32.57 -10.28 -8.64
C VAL A 13 33.56 -10.84 -7.59
N THR A 14 34.37 -11.74 -8.10
CA THR A 14 35.37 -12.67 -7.56
C THR A 14 36.65 -12.04 -7.01
N ALA A 15 37.30 -12.74 -6.07
CA ALA A 15 38.64 -12.46 -5.53
C ALA A 15 39.76 -13.25 -6.24
N PRO A 16 40.99 -12.71 -6.24
CA PRO A 16 42.24 -13.48 -6.12
C PRO A 16 43.07 -12.95 -4.93
N GLY A 17 43.82 -13.70 -4.12
CA GLY A 17 44.69 -14.84 -4.35
C GLY A 17 46.12 -14.43 -3.90
N TYR A 18 46.68 -15.02 -2.85
CA TYR A 18 48.11 -14.88 -2.53
C TYR A 18 48.68 -16.13 -1.83
N ASN A 19 49.87 -16.55 -2.28
CA ASN A 19 50.55 -17.80 -1.93
C ASN A 19 51.51 -17.66 -0.73
N ARG A 20 51.35 -18.60 0.21
CA ARG A 20 52.34 -19.43 0.95
C ARG A 20 53.64 -18.82 1.51
N ILE A 21 53.79 -18.89 2.84
CA ILE A 21 55.07 -19.12 3.55
C ILE A 21 54.83 -20.18 4.64
N ALA A 22 55.77 -21.12 4.78
CA ALA A 22 55.71 -22.28 5.67
C ALA A 22 56.32 -22.01 7.05
N GLY A 23 55.76 -22.67 8.08
CA GLY A 23 56.51 -23.12 9.26
C GLY A 23 56.55 -22.20 10.48
N ALA A 24 55.50 -22.20 11.31
CA ALA A 24 55.63 -21.97 12.74
C ALA A 24 54.49 -22.68 13.51
N SER A 25 54.89 -23.30 14.61
CA SER A 25 54.18 -24.21 15.50
C SER A 25 52.87 -23.68 16.08
N ALA A 26 51.91 -24.60 16.20
CA ALA A 26 50.60 -24.42 16.79
C ALA A 26 50.64 -23.96 18.25
N VAL A 27 50.05 -22.79 18.51
CA VAL A 27 49.50 -22.41 19.81
C VAL A 27 48.10 -21.86 19.51
N GLY A 28 47.09 -22.51 20.08
CA GLY A 28 45.68 -22.39 19.73
C GLY A 28 45.16 -20.96 19.77
N TYR A 29 44.65 -20.50 18.62
CA TYR A 29 43.74 -19.36 18.56
C TYR A 29 42.44 -19.83 19.19
N ASN A 30 42.11 -19.30 20.37
CA ASN A 30 40.81 -19.54 20.99
C ASN A 30 39.72 -19.11 20.00
N ASP A 31 38.94 -20.09 19.53
CA ASP A 31 37.65 -19.92 18.87
C ASP A 31 36.72 -19.17 19.82
N ALA A 32 36.87 -17.85 19.88
CA ALA A 32 35.84 -16.96 20.40
C ALA A 32 34.74 -16.93 19.33
N CYS A 33 33.96 -18.02 19.35
CA CYS A 33 32.64 -18.22 18.81
C CYS A 33 32.11 -16.99 18.06
N ILE A 34 32.00 -17.07 16.74
CA ILE A 34 31.14 -16.18 15.98
C ILE A 34 29.82 -16.16 16.73
N LYS A 35 29.51 -15.03 17.39
CA LYS A 35 28.22 -14.81 18.03
C LYS A 35 27.22 -15.02 16.92
N HIS A 36 26.54 -16.17 16.94
CA HIS A 36 25.47 -16.49 16.03
C HIS A 36 24.60 -15.25 15.98
N LEU A 37 24.36 -14.69 14.78
CA LEU A 37 23.45 -13.56 14.63
C LEU A 37 22.20 -13.93 15.43
N ARG A 38 21.94 -13.20 16.52
CA ARG A 38 20.75 -13.48 17.34
C ARG A 38 19.59 -13.35 16.39
N ARG A 39 18.91 -14.47 16.11
CA ARG A 39 17.66 -14.42 15.35
C ARG A 39 16.77 -13.43 16.07
N LEU A 40 16.09 -12.57 15.31
CA LEU A 40 15.14 -11.61 15.86
C LEU A 40 14.20 -12.36 16.81
N GLU A 41 14.31 -12.10 18.11
CA GLU A 41 13.46 -12.73 19.14
C GLU A 41 12.00 -12.26 19.03
N ARG A 42 11.77 -11.20 18.26
CA ARG A 42 10.48 -10.54 18.08
C ARG A 42 10.30 -10.20 16.59
N VAL A 43 9.46 -10.98 15.91
CA VAL A 43 8.80 -10.55 14.65
C VAL A 43 7.51 -9.87 15.09
N TRP A 44 7.57 -8.56 15.35
CA TRP A 44 6.37 -7.77 15.66
C TRP A 44 6.13 -6.83 14.50
N VAL A 45 5.08 -7.11 13.75
CA VAL A 45 4.26 -6.05 13.20
C VAL A 45 2.87 -6.36 13.74
N ASP A 46 2.52 -5.75 14.87
CA ASP A 46 1.12 -5.59 15.22
C ASP A 46 0.41 -5.05 13.96
N ALA A 47 -0.65 -5.76 13.53
CA ALA A 47 -1.28 -5.69 12.20
C ALA A 47 -0.78 -4.59 11.24
N PRO A 48 -0.06 -4.93 10.15
CA PRO A 48 0.54 -3.93 9.26
C PRO A 48 -0.50 -2.97 8.68
N LEU A 49 -0.22 -1.66 8.78
CA LEU A 49 -1.00 -0.63 8.12
C LEU A 49 -0.56 -0.48 6.67
N TYR A 50 -1.49 -0.69 5.73
CA TYR A 50 -1.26 -0.49 4.30
C TYR A 50 -1.80 0.86 3.85
N PHE A 51 -1.05 1.51 2.97
CA PHE A 51 -1.50 2.60 2.11
C PHE A 51 -1.65 2.07 0.69
N LEU A 52 -2.84 2.25 0.12
CA LEU A 52 -3.21 1.71 -1.19
C LEU A 52 -3.54 2.82 -2.18
N THR A 53 -3.24 2.56 -3.45
CA THR A 53 -3.71 3.37 -4.57
C THR A 53 -4.28 2.50 -5.66
N THR A 54 -5.54 2.73 -6.05
CA THR A 54 -6.16 2.07 -7.20
C THR A 54 -6.58 3.10 -8.24
N CYS A 55 -6.12 2.94 -9.47
CA CYS A 55 -6.35 3.87 -10.57
C CYS A 55 -7.48 3.40 -11.47
N THR A 56 -8.26 4.33 -12.01
CA THR A 56 -9.25 4.03 -13.03
C THR A 56 -8.58 3.63 -14.34
N HIS A 57 -9.26 2.82 -15.14
CA HIS A 57 -8.79 2.40 -16.44
C HIS A 57 -8.51 3.63 -17.32
N LEU A 58 -7.33 3.64 -17.96
CA LEU A 58 -6.82 4.78 -18.73
C LEU A 58 -6.84 6.12 -17.98
N ARG A 59 -6.85 6.10 -16.64
CA ARG A 59 -6.87 7.30 -15.79
C ARG A 59 -8.08 8.21 -16.09
N LYS A 60 -9.24 7.60 -16.42
CA LYS A 60 -10.49 8.32 -16.66
C LYS A 60 -10.99 9.04 -15.38
N PRO A 61 -11.37 10.32 -15.46
CA PRO A 61 -11.76 11.12 -14.30
C PRO A 61 -13.24 10.90 -13.89
N ILE A 62 -13.56 9.69 -13.40
CA ILE A 62 -14.96 9.25 -13.17
C ILE A 62 -15.34 9.08 -11.70
N LEU A 63 -14.45 9.43 -10.77
CA LEU A 63 -14.65 9.12 -9.35
C LEU A 63 -15.30 10.24 -8.53
N THR A 64 -15.36 11.47 -9.06
CA THR A 64 -15.82 12.66 -8.34
C THR A 64 -17.29 12.98 -8.60
N SER A 65 -18.16 12.02 -8.27
CA SER A 65 -19.61 12.23 -8.21
C SER A 65 -20.20 11.54 -6.99
N GLU A 66 -21.29 12.07 -6.47
CA GLU A 66 -21.94 11.54 -5.28
C GLU A 66 -22.38 10.07 -5.40
N PRO A 67 -22.99 9.62 -6.53
CA PRO A 67 -23.33 8.21 -6.69
C PRO A 67 -22.11 7.30 -6.63
N VAL A 68 -20.98 7.71 -7.23
CA VAL A 68 -19.75 6.92 -7.23
C VAL A 68 -19.14 6.88 -5.85
N ALA A 69 -18.98 8.03 -5.18
CA ALA A 69 -18.45 8.10 -3.84
C ALA A 69 -19.24 7.20 -2.86
N ARG A 70 -20.58 7.22 -2.95
CA ARG A 70 -21.44 6.33 -2.16
C ARG A 70 -21.19 4.85 -2.43
N ILE A 71 -21.00 4.46 -3.68
CA ILE A 71 -20.68 3.07 -4.05
C ILE A 71 -19.34 2.64 -3.44
N LEU A 72 -18.29 3.47 -3.58
CA LEU A 72 -16.96 3.15 -3.05
C LEU A 72 -16.99 2.96 -1.53
N VAL A 73 -17.61 3.92 -0.83
CA VAL A 73 -17.74 3.91 0.63
C VAL A 73 -18.58 2.73 1.11
N LYS A 74 -19.67 2.41 0.41
CA LYS A 74 -20.50 1.25 0.76
C LYS A 74 -19.68 -0.04 0.71
N GLU A 75 -18.93 -0.28 -0.37
CA GLU A 75 -18.16 -1.52 -0.49
C GLU A 75 -16.97 -1.57 0.48
N TRP A 76 -16.40 -0.42 0.86
CA TRP A 76 -15.40 -0.38 1.94
C TRP A 76 -15.99 -0.65 3.33
N ARG A 77 -17.18 -0.13 3.65
CA ARG A 77 -17.87 -0.45 4.92
C ARG A 77 -18.14 -1.93 5.09
N ASP A 78 -18.35 -2.63 3.98
CA ASP A 78 -18.57 -4.07 3.96
C ASP A 78 -17.25 -4.90 3.97
N ALA A 79 -16.08 -4.25 3.86
CA ALA A 79 -14.79 -4.91 3.70
C ALA A 79 -14.41 -5.76 4.92
N ARG A 80 -14.65 -5.25 6.13
CA ARG A 80 -14.34 -5.95 7.38
C ARG A 80 -15.10 -7.27 7.48
N ALA A 81 -16.42 -7.22 7.33
CA ALA A 81 -17.27 -8.41 7.42
C ALA A 81 -17.01 -9.44 6.30
N ARG A 82 -16.66 -8.99 5.08
CA ARG A 82 -16.51 -9.90 3.92
C ARG A 82 -15.08 -10.40 3.70
N HIS A 83 -14.08 -9.67 4.18
CA HIS A 83 -12.67 -9.93 3.87
C HIS A 83 -11.74 -9.83 5.08
N GLY A 84 -12.20 -9.39 6.24
CA GLY A 84 -11.37 -9.17 7.43
C GLY A 84 -10.45 -7.95 7.31
N TRP A 85 -10.83 -6.95 6.52
CA TRP A 85 -10.04 -5.73 6.35
C TRP A 85 -10.75 -4.51 6.94
N VAL A 86 -10.07 -3.83 7.86
CA VAL A 86 -10.54 -2.57 8.46
C VAL A 86 -10.09 -1.41 7.56
N ILE A 87 -10.97 -0.45 7.27
CA ILE A 87 -10.70 0.63 6.32
C ILE A 87 -10.61 1.96 7.07
N GLY A 88 -9.47 2.62 6.96
CA GLY A 88 -9.25 3.92 7.59
C GLY A 88 -9.70 5.09 6.72
N ARG A 89 -8.84 6.10 6.69
CA ARG A 89 -9.02 7.30 5.87
C ARG A 89 -8.88 6.99 4.39
N TYR A 90 -9.62 7.73 3.59
CA TYR A 90 -9.60 7.63 2.14
C TYR A 90 -9.77 9.00 1.49
N VAL A 91 -9.27 9.12 0.27
CA VAL A 91 -9.58 10.23 -0.63
C VAL A 91 -9.77 9.69 -2.05
N GLY A 92 -10.87 10.09 -2.67
CA GLY A 92 -11.12 9.94 -4.09
C GLY A 92 -10.56 11.13 -4.85
N MET A 93 -9.54 10.88 -5.66
CA MET A 93 -9.06 11.80 -6.69
C MET A 93 -9.97 11.65 -7.92
N LEU A 94 -9.75 12.44 -8.98
CA LEU A 94 -10.53 12.34 -10.22
C LEU A 94 -10.53 10.91 -10.82
N ASP A 95 -9.35 10.30 -10.87
CA ASP A 95 -9.04 9.08 -11.62
C ASP A 95 -8.35 7.99 -10.79
N HIS A 96 -8.25 8.16 -9.46
CA HIS A 96 -7.75 7.15 -8.54
C HIS A 96 -8.29 7.38 -7.14
N VAL A 97 -8.21 6.37 -6.30
CA VAL A 97 -8.43 6.54 -4.85
C VAL A 97 -7.16 6.19 -4.10
N HIS A 98 -6.96 6.90 -2.99
CA HIS A 98 -6.02 6.55 -1.96
C HIS A 98 -6.79 6.13 -0.71
N PHE A 99 -6.39 5.06 -0.05
CA PHE A 99 -7.00 4.66 1.21
C PHE A 99 -6.03 3.87 2.07
N PHE A 100 -6.31 3.83 3.36
CA PHE A 100 -5.56 3.05 4.33
C PHE A 100 -6.37 1.85 4.81
N CYS A 101 -5.70 0.73 5.06
CA CYS A 101 -6.36 -0.43 5.63
C CYS A 101 -5.41 -1.29 6.46
N ALA A 102 -5.96 -2.02 7.41
CA ALA A 102 -5.24 -2.98 8.23
C ALA A 102 -5.98 -4.34 8.22
N PRO A 103 -5.24 -5.46 8.23
CA PRO A 103 -5.85 -6.78 8.31
C PRO A 103 -6.26 -7.12 9.74
N GLU A 104 -7.40 -7.78 9.90
CA GLU A 104 -7.70 -8.57 11.09
C GLU A 104 -6.97 -9.93 11.06
N PRO A 105 -6.87 -10.68 12.17
CA PRO A 105 -6.08 -11.91 12.24
C PRO A 105 -6.38 -12.95 11.15
N GLU A 106 -7.63 -13.05 10.71
CA GLU A 106 -8.10 -13.99 9.68
C GLU A 106 -8.42 -13.29 8.34
N ALA A 107 -7.79 -12.15 8.08
CA ALA A 107 -8.00 -11.41 6.85
C ALA A 107 -7.64 -12.24 5.61
N LYS A 108 -8.46 -12.10 4.56
CA LYS A 108 -8.13 -12.64 3.23
C LYS A 108 -6.89 -11.94 2.69
N LEU A 109 -6.23 -12.57 1.71
CA LEU A 109 -5.13 -11.94 0.98
C LEU A 109 -5.52 -10.54 0.47
N LEU A 110 -4.61 -9.57 0.60
CA LEU A 110 -4.82 -8.18 0.19
C LEU A 110 -5.27 -8.09 -1.27
N SER A 111 -4.64 -8.84 -2.17
CA SER A 111 -5.02 -8.91 -3.59
C SER A 111 -6.44 -9.43 -3.81
N ALA A 112 -6.88 -10.43 -3.03
CA ALA A 112 -8.22 -10.97 -3.12
C ALA A 112 -9.27 -9.96 -2.63
N PHE A 113 -8.96 -9.22 -1.56
CA PHE A 113 -9.79 -8.12 -1.08
C PHE A 113 -9.90 -7.00 -2.13
N VAL A 114 -8.77 -6.44 -2.57
CA VAL A 114 -8.75 -5.32 -3.53
C VAL A 114 -9.37 -5.72 -4.86
N GLY A 115 -9.12 -6.94 -5.35
CA GLY A 115 -9.76 -7.49 -6.55
C GLY A 115 -11.28 -7.54 -6.42
N SER A 116 -11.80 -8.08 -5.32
CA SER A 116 -13.25 -8.15 -5.06
C SER A 116 -13.87 -6.76 -4.96
N TRP A 117 -13.21 -5.83 -4.26
CA TRP A 117 -13.68 -4.45 -4.13
C TRP A 117 -13.73 -3.74 -5.50
N LYS A 118 -12.69 -3.89 -6.34
CA LYS A 118 -12.67 -3.35 -7.71
C LYS A 118 -13.78 -3.94 -8.57
N GLU A 119 -14.03 -5.24 -8.46
CA GLU A 119 -15.09 -5.92 -9.21
C GLU A 119 -16.48 -5.42 -8.81
N TRP A 120 -16.79 -5.37 -7.52
CA TRP A 120 -18.12 -4.99 -7.03
C TRP A 120 -18.43 -3.52 -7.26
N THR A 121 -17.45 -2.64 -7.02
CA THR A 121 -17.58 -1.21 -7.35
C THR A 121 -17.77 -1.01 -8.85
N SER A 122 -17.02 -1.73 -9.70
CA SER A 122 -17.22 -1.68 -11.16
C SER A 122 -18.64 -2.06 -11.56
N LYS A 123 -19.16 -3.18 -11.05
CA LYS A 123 -20.52 -3.64 -11.35
C LYS A 123 -21.56 -2.63 -10.88
N ALA A 124 -21.41 -2.06 -9.69
CA ALA A 124 -22.32 -1.05 -9.16
C ALA A 124 -22.27 0.26 -9.95
N MET A 125 -21.09 0.73 -10.33
CA MET A 125 -20.90 1.94 -11.14
C MET A 125 -21.50 1.76 -12.54
N LYS A 126 -21.25 0.64 -13.22
CA LYS A 126 -21.83 0.36 -14.55
C LYS A 126 -23.37 0.28 -14.53
N ARG A 127 -23.96 -0.21 -13.44
CA ARG A 127 -25.42 -0.20 -13.26
C ARG A 127 -25.98 1.20 -13.02
N SER A 128 -25.21 2.06 -12.37
CA SER A 128 -25.66 3.40 -11.97
C SER A 128 -25.34 4.47 -13.02
N LEU A 129 -24.33 4.23 -13.87
CA LEU A 129 -23.82 5.15 -14.88
C LEU A 129 -23.96 4.51 -16.25
N ILE A 130 -25.00 4.93 -16.98
CA ILE A 130 -25.42 4.36 -18.28
C ILE A 130 -24.28 4.34 -19.32
N SER A 131 -23.31 5.26 -19.22
CA SER A 131 -22.21 5.41 -20.18
C SER A 131 -20.97 4.55 -19.91
N LEU A 132 -20.90 3.78 -18.80
CA LEU A 132 -19.72 2.97 -18.48
C LEU A 132 -19.83 1.55 -19.06
N THR A 133 -19.17 1.31 -20.19
CA THR A 133 -19.11 -0.02 -20.82
C THR A 133 -17.76 -0.72 -20.58
N GLU A 134 -16.67 0.04 -20.63
CA GLU A 134 -15.28 -0.43 -20.48
C GLU A 134 -14.92 -0.82 -19.04
N SER A 135 -13.70 -1.34 -18.81
CA SER A 135 -13.19 -1.54 -17.45
C SER A 135 -13.19 -0.22 -16.67
N VAL A 136 -13.54 -0.27 -15.39
CA VAL A 136 -13.54 0.90 -14.51
C VAL A 136 -12.15 1.12 -13.91
N TRP A 137 -11.46 0.04 -13.52
CA TRP A 137 -10.15 0.09 -12.87
C TRP A 137 -9.05 -0.45 -13.78
N GLN A 138 -7.81 -0.01 -13.53
CA GLN A 138 -6.61 -0.73 -13.99
C GLN A 138 -6.55 -2.12 -13.33
N GLU A 139 -5.81 -3.06 -13.91
CA GLU A 139 -5.67 -4.42 -13.37
C GLU A 139 -4.88 -4.42 -12.05
N GLU A 140 -3.75 -3.73 -12.03
CA GLU A 140 -2.88 -3.61 -10.86
C GLU A 140 -3.38 -2.57 -9.85
N PHE A 141 -2.76 -2.58 -8.68
CA PHE A 141 -2.85 -1.53 -7.67
C PHE A 141 -1.48 -1.34 -7.03
N PHE A 142 -1.29 -0.19 -6.39
CA PHE A 142 -0.08 0.08 -5.61
C PHE A 142 -0.38 -0.12 -4.13
N ASP A 143 0.52 -0.79 -3.42
CA ASP A 143 0.49 -0.94 -1.96
C ASP A 143 1.83 -0.53 -1.33
N HIS A 144 1.75 0.02 -0.12
CA HIS A 144 2.90 0.38 0.70
C HIS A 144 2.58 0.14 2.18
N ILE A 145 3.42 -0.62 2.87
CA ILE A 145 3.28 -0.86 4.32
C ILE A 145 3.92 0.32 5.06
N LEU A 146 3.14 0.98 5.92
CA LEU A 146 3.64 2.00 6.83
C LEU A 146 4.46 1.30 7.94
N ARG A 147 5.73 1.67 8.02
CA ARG A 147 6.66 1.17 9.05
C ARG A 147 6.60 2.08 10.27
N SER A 148 7.13 1.62 11.41
CA SER A 148 7.11 2.34 12.70
C SER A 148 7.60 3.80 12.65
N GLY A 149 8.45 4.18 11.69
CA GLY A 149 8.91 5.56 11.51
C GLY A 149 8.00 6.45 10.64
N GLU A 150 7.05 5.87 9.91
CA GLU A 150 6.08 6.60 9.09
C GLU A 150 4.76 6.72 9.87
N SER A 151 4.42 7.93 10.32
CA SER A 151 3.13 8.15 10.98
C SER A 151 2.00 8.16 9.96
N TYR A 152 0.93 7.42 10.25
CA TYR A 152 -0.35 7.49 9.52
C TYR A 152 -0.83 8.93 9.32
N ALA A 153 -0.73 9.77 10.36
CA ALA A 153 -1.15 11.17 10.30
C ALA A 153 -0.29 11.98 9.32
N GLN A 154 1.03 11.76 9.32
CA GLN A 154 1.94 12.41 8.37
C GLN A 154 1.65 11.99 6.93
N LYS A 155 1.47 10.68 6.70
CA LYS A 155 1.12 10.17 5.37
C LYS A 155 -0.24 10.70 4.91
N TRP A 156 -1.21 10.76 5.82
CA TRP A 156 -2.53 11.33 5.54
C TRP A 156 -2.46 12.80 5.13
N ASN A 157 -1.69 13.61 5.86
CA ASN A 157 -1.47 15.01 5.49
C ASN A 157 -0.85 15.15 4.10
N TYR A 158 0.19 14.36 3.80
CA TYR A 158 0.79 14.34 2.46
C TYR A 158 -0.22 13.99 1.36
N VAL A 159 -1.08 12.99 1.60
CA VAL A 159 -2.12 12.55 0.67
C VAL A 159 -3.14 13.67 0.42
N ARG A 160 -3.56 14.36 1.48
CA ARG A 160 -4.47 15.50 1.38
C ARG A 160 -3.86 16.68 0.62
N GLU A 161 -2.57 16.95 0.82
CA GLU A 161 -1.86 17.99 0.06
C GLU A 161 -1.75 17.67 -1.44
N ASN A 162 -1.85 16.40 -1.87
CA ASN A 162 -1.90 16.08 -3.30
C ASN A 162 -3.11 16.72 -3.99
N LEU A 163 -4.23 16.94 -3.27
CA LEU A 163 -5.39 17.62 -3.81
C LEU A 163 -5.05 19.07 -4.22
N ILE A 164 -4.28 19.76 -3.38
CA ILE A 164 -3.83 21.13 -3.60
C ILE A 164 -2.78 21.15 -4.73
N ARG A 165 -1.79 20.25 -4.69
CA ARG A 165 -0.78 20.12 -5.75
C ARG A 165 -1.38 19.80 -7.12
N ALA A 166 -2.49 19.07 -7.15
CA ALA A 166 -3.25 18.76 -8.36
C ALA A 166 -4.18 19.91 -8.82
N GLY A 167 -4.26 21.01 -8.05
CA GLY A 167 -5.11 22.15 -8.37
C GLY A 167 -6.61 21.90 -8.23
N LEU A 168 -7.01 20.89 -7.45
CA LEU A 168 -8.41 20.51 -7.28
C LEU A 168 -9.15 21.40 -6.27
N VAL A 169 -8.43 21.85 -5.25
CA VAL A 169 -8.92 22.73 -4.16
C VAL A 169 -7.80 23.62 -3.64
N GLU A 170 -8.15 24.76 -3.06
CA GLU A 170 -7.19 25.63 -2.34
C GLU A 170 -6.89 25.11 -0.94
N LYS A 171 -7.90 24.55 -0.26
CA LYS A 171 -7.76 23.90 1.05
C LYS A 171 -8.19 22.46 0.94
N ALA A 172 -7.38 21.56 1.49
CA ALA A 172 -7.66 20.13 1.40
C ALA A 172 -8.99 19.73 2.06
N ASP A 173 -9.45 20.43 3.11
CA ASP A 173 -10.74 20.19 3.77
C ASP A 173 -11.95 20.45 2.86
N ASP A 174 -11.80 21.29 1.83
CA ASP A 174 -12.91 21.66 0.94
C ASP A 174 -13.24 20.53 -0.07
N TRP A 175 -12.43 19.47 -0.13
CA TRP A 175 -12.66 18.35 -1.03
C TRP A 175 -13.70 17.38 -0.46
N PRO A 176 -14.87 17.21 -1.11
CA PRO A 176 -15.96 16.41 -0.53
C PRO A 176 -15.74 14.90 -0.66
N TRP A 177 -14.82 14.46 -1.52
CA TRP A 177 -14.62 13.05 -1.84
C TRP A 177 -13.58 12.39 -0.93
N GLN A 178 -13.55 12.73 0.35
CA GLN A 178 -12.65 12.14 1.35
C GLN A 178 -13.41 11.77 2.63
N GLY A 179 -12.82 10.96 3.49
CA GLY A 179 -13.44 10.60 4.76
C GLY A 179 -12.64 9.55 5.53
N GLU A 180 -13.27 9.03 6.58
CA GLU A 180 -12.75 7.97 7.46
C GLU A 180 -13.90 6.98 7.71
N ILE A 181 -13.63 5.68 7.58
CA ILE A 181 -14.64 4.63 7.79
C ILE A 181 -14.50 4.05 9.19
N ASP A 182 -13.31 3.57 9.52
CA ASP A 182 -12.93 3.08 10.83
C ASP A 182 -11.76 3.90 11.39
N GLU A 183 -11.73 4.08 12.70
CA GLU A 183 -10.54 4.58 13.38
C GLU A 183 -9.50 3.44 13.46
N LEU A 184 -8.41 3.59 12.71
CA LEU A 184 -7.31 2.63 12.77
C LEU A 184 -6.47 2.92 14.00
N GLN A 185 -6.52 2.02 14.99
CA GLN A 185 -5.65 2.07 16.16
C GLN A 185 -4.22 1.70 15.73
N LEU A 186 -3.30 2.63 15.91
CA LEU A 186 -1.86 2.51 15.62
C LEU A 186 -1.07 2.18 16.86
#